data_AF-A0A8J2KN50-F1
#
_entry.id   AF-A0A8J2KN50-F1
#
_cell.length_a   1.000
_cell.length_b   1.000
_cell.length_c   1.000
_cell.angle_alpha   90.00
_cell.angle_beta   90.00
_cell.angle_gamma   90.00
#
_symmetry.space_group_name_H-M   'P 1'
#
loop_
_entity.id
_entity.type
_entity.pdbx_description
1 polymer ?
#
loop_
_entity_poly.entity_id
_entity_poly.type
_entity_poly.pdbx_seq_one_letter_code
_entity_poly.pdbx_strand_id
1 'polypeptide(L)'
;MYTQEMLNYDWVNVPLVYTQVVTLAVYMYFLSALIGKQLTLVGGKEVDFYFPIFTFLEFFFYFGWLKVAECLINPYGEDDDDFEVNWLIDRDFEIAYVIVDEMHQEHPNLLKDQYWDEVFPIELPYTEATAKYKHNEGFFGSTRNLEVKQSDATFVKSEHDLKTPQVHLRNWKRTLRKGT
;
A
#
# COMPACT_ATOMS: atom_id res chain seq x y z
N MET A 1 0.42 -17.29 14.46
CA MET A 1 1.28 -16.18 13.97
C MET A 1 0.53 -14.86 14.11
N TYR A 2 -0.64 -14.69 13.48
CA TYR A 2 -1.45 -13.45 13.57
C TYR A 2 -1.91 -13.06 14.99
N THR A 3 -2.32 -14.01 15.82
CA THR A 3 -2.70 -13.73 17.22
C THR A 3 -1.55 -13.18 18.06
N GLN A 4 -0.31 -13.57 17.74
CA GLN A 4 0.88 -13.09 18.42
C GLN A 4 1.21 -11.65 18.00
N GLU A 5 0.96 -11.29 16.74
CA GLU A 5 1.12 -9.91 16.27
C GLU A 5 0.13 -8.98 16.98
N MET A 6 -1.14 -9.37 17.12
CA MET A 6 -2.14 -8.59 17.85
C MET A 6 -1.75 -8.38 19.32
N LEU A 7 -1.30 -9.44 20.01
CA LEU A 7 -0.82 -9.35 21.39
C LEU A 7 0.42 -8.45 21.52
N ASN A 8 1.30 -8.45 20.52
CA ASN A 8 2.48 -7.57 20.54
C ASN A 8 2.10 -6.09 20.41
N TYR A 9 1.06 -5.77 19.62
CA TYR A 9 0.55 -4.40 19.49
C TYR A 9 -0.12 -3.90 20.78
N ASP A 10 -0.86 -4.76 21.48
CA ASP A 10 -1.46 -4.44 22.78
C ASP A 10 -0.39 -4.33 23.90
N TRP A 11 0.61 -5.21 23.88
CA TRP A 11 1.68 -5.25 24.87
C TRP A 11 2.67 -4.08 24.75
N VAL A 12 3.06 -3.72 23.52
CA VAL A 12 4.02 -2.64 23.24
C VAL A 12 3.30 -1.46 22.60
N ASN A 13 2.70 -0.63 23.45
CA ASN A 13 2.08 0.62 23.03
C ASN A 13 3.11 1.67 22.60
N VAL A 14 2.62 2.68 21.87
CA VAL A 14 3.42 3.89 21.55
C VAL A 14 3.96 4.48 22.86
N PRO A 15 5.27 4.78 22.96
CA PRO A 15 5.85 5.35 24.17
C PRO A 15 5.08 6.60 24.63
N LEU A 16 4.67 6.62 25.89
CA LEU A 16 3.85 7.68 26.46
C LEU A 16 4.46 9.08 26.27
N VAL A 17 5.78 9.18 26.31
CA VAL A 17 6.48 10.45 26.10
C VAL A 17 6.22 11.02 24.69
N TYR A 18 6.03 10.18 23.67
CA TYR A 18 5.75 10.65 22.31
C TYR A 18 4.36 11.26 22.19
N THR A 19 3.34 10.61 22.74
CA THR A 19 1.98 11.17 22.74
C THR A 19 1.91 12.44 23.59
N GLN A 20 2.64 12.50 24.70
CA GLN A 20 2.76 13.70 25.53
C GLN A 20 3.44 14.87 24.84
N VAL A 21 4.56 14.63 24.14
CA VAL A 21 5.29 15.71 23.45
C VAL A 21 4.45 16.31 22.33
N VAL A 22 3.75 15.46 21.57
CA VAL A 22 2.89 15.92 20.46
C VAL A 22 1.69 16.70 20.98
N THR A 23 1.00 16.20 22.01
CA THR A 23 -0.13 16.92 22.62
C THR A 23 0.33 18.26 23.21
N LEU A 24 1.42 18.28 23.97
CA LEU A 24 1.97 19.52 24.52
C LEU A 24 2.31 20.54 23.43
N ALA A 25 2.94 20.11 22.33
CA ALA A 25 3.31 21.00 21.23
C ALA A 25 2.09 21.66 20.58
N VAL A 26 1.04 20.89 20.28
CA VAL A 26 -0.22 21.41 19.71
C VAL A 26 -0.89 22.37 20.70
N TYR A 27 -0.98 22.00 21.97
CA TYR A 27 -1.64 22.82 22.99
C TYR A 27 -0.90 24.13 23.26
N MET A 28 0.44 24.10 23.33
CA MET A 28 1.25 25.31 23.50
C MET A 28 1.19 26.23 22.28
N TYR A 29 1.14 25.67 21.06
CA TYR A 29 0.91 26.45 19.84
C TYR A 29 -0.41 27.24 19.96
N PHE A 30 -1.51 26.56 20.29
CA PHE A 30 -2.81 27.22 20.39
C PHE A 30 -2.94 28.15 21.59
N LEU A 31 -2.28 27.86 22.71
CA LEU A 31 -2.19 28.77 23.85
C LEU A 31 -1.54 30.10 23.42
N SER A 32 -0.43 30.02 22.68
CA SER A 32 0.24 31.21 22.15
C SER A 32 -0.59 31.93 21.09
N ALA A 33 -1.27 31.19 20.21
CA ALA A 33 -2.12 31.75 19.17
C ALA A 33 -3.35 32.46 19.74
N LEU A 34 -3.93 31.95 20.84
CA LEU A 34 -5.09 32.54 21.50
C LEU A 34 -4.78 33.95 22.02
N ILE A 35 -3.56 34.18 22.50
CA ILE A 35 -3.10 35.50 22.97
C ILE A 35 -2.60 36.35 21.78
N GLY A 36 -1.79 35.77 20.90
CA GLY A 36 -1.08 36.50 19.85
C GLY A 36 -1.92 36.86 18.62
N LYS A 37 -2.99 36.12 18.34
CA LYS A 37 -3.89 36.37 17.19
C LYS A 37 -5.16 37.13 17.60
N GLN A 38 -5.20 37.72 18.79
CA GLN A 38 -6.27 38.61 19.19
C GLN A 38 -6.19 39.93 18.39
N LEU A 39 -7.26 40.27 17.68
CA LEU A 39 -7.37 41.55 16.98
C LEU A 39 -7.41 42.66 18.02
N THR A 40 -6.36 43.48 18.07
CA THR A 40 -6.25 44.59 19.01
C THR A 40 -6.66 45.89 18.32
N LEU A 41 -7.54 46.66 18.95
CA LEU A 41 -8.08 47.94 18.43
C LEU A 41 -7.04 49.08 18.38
N VAL A 42 -5.78 48.81 18.72
CA VAL A 42 -4.72 49.81 18.85
C VAL A 42 -4.02 49.98 17.50
N GLY A 43 -4.55 50.83 16.64
CA GLY A 43 -3.78 51.32 15.48
C GLY A 43 -4.51 51.56 14.16
N GLY A 44 -5.85 51.53 14.12
CA GLY A 44 -6.63 52.10 13.01
C GLY A 44 -6.34 51.53 11.61
N LYS A 45 -5.69 50.37 11.50
CA LYS A 45 -5.48 49.68 10.25
C LYS A 45 -5.77 48.20 10.42
N GLU A 46 -6.58 47.74 9.48
CA GLU A 46 -6.91 46.36 9.14
C GLU A 46 -8.19 45.79 9.78
N VAL A 47 -8.88 45.01 8.95
CA VAL A 47 -10.27 44.58 9.07
C VAL A 47 -10.48 43.84 10.39
N ASP A 48 -11.31 44.40 11.27
CA ASP A 48 -11.66 43.78 12.54
C ASP A 48 -12.72 42.68 12.30
N PHE A 49 -12.26 41.46 12.07
CA PHE A 49 -13.13 40.29 12.04
C PHE A 49 -13.46 39.88 13.47
N TYR A 50 -14.65 40.24 13.96
CA TYR A 50 -15.15 39.80 15.27
C TYR A 50 -14.98 38.28 15.51
N PHE A 51 -15.02 37.48 14.43
CA PHE A 51 -14.73 36.05 14.45
C PHE A 51 -13.45 35.72 13.66
N PRO A 52 -12.42 35.12 14.28
CA PRO A 52 -11.13 34.85 13.63
C PRO A 52 -11.17 33.57 12.76
N ILE A 53 -11.76 33.66 11.56
CA ILE A 53 -11.99 32.52 10.66
C ILE A 53 -10.71 31.70 10.40
N PHE A 54 -9.59 32.35 10.09
CA PHE A 54 -8.33 31.65 9.78
C PHE A 54 -7.73 30.92 10.97
N THR A 55 -7.83 31.49 12.19
CA THR A 55 -7.38 30.82 13.42
C THR A 55 -8.21 29.58 13.71
N PHE A 56 -9.52 29.61 13.44
CA PHE A 56 -10.38 28.43 13.56
C PHE A 56 -10.09 27.37 12.49
N LEU A 57 -9.79 27.76 11.25
CA LEU A 57 -9.37 26.80 10.21
C LEU A 57 -8.05 26.12 10.58
N GLU A 58 -7.06 26.87 11.07
CA GLU A 58 -5.83 26.30 11.60
C GLU A 58 -6.10 25.37 12.80
N PHE A 59 -7.02 25.75 13.68
CA PHE A 59 -7.46 24.91 14.79
C PHE A 59 -8.00 23.56 14.28
N PHE A 60 -8.97 23.56 13.39
CA PHE A 60 -9.52 22.32 12.83
C PHE A 60 -8.45 21.47 12.14
N PHE A 61 -7.47 22.09 11.46
CA PHE A 61 -6.40 21.35 10.82
C PHE A 61 -5.47 20.67 11.83
N TYR A 62 -4.88 21.42 12.75
CA TYR A 62 -3.88 20.85 13.69
C TYR A 62 -4.52 20.01 14.80
N PHE A 63 -5.64 20.45 15.39
CA PHE A 63 -6.37 19.63 16.36
C PHE A 63 -7.06 18.44 15.69
N GLY A 64 -7.59 18.61 14.48
CA GLY A 64 -8.15 17.49 13.72
C GLY A 64 -7.11 16.42 13.44
N TRP A 65 -5.91 16.82 13.01
CA TRP A 65 -4.81 15.87 12.80
C TRP A 65 -4.37 15.18 14.10
N LEU A 66 -4.31 15.91 15.23
CA LEU A 66 -4.08 15.31 16.54
C LEU A 66 -5.15 14.26 16.88
N LYS A 67 -6.43 14.57 16.62
CA LYS A 67 -7.56 13.67 16.90
C LYS A 67 -7.55 12.42 16.04
N VAL A 68 -7.16 12.49 14.77
CA VAL A 68 -6.97 11.30 13.93
C VAL A 68 -5.96 10.33 14.57
N ALA A 69 -4.83 10.85 15.08
CA ALA A 69 -3.85 10.00 15.76
C ALA A 69 -4.37 9.44 17.10
N GLU A 70 -5.22 10.18 17.79
CA GLU A 70 -5.83 9.75 19.06
C GLU A 70 -6.84 8.62 18.85
N CYS A 71 -7.72 8.71 17.85
CA CYS A 71 -8.68 7.64 17.53
C CYS A 71 -7.96 6.36 17.06
N LEU A 72 -6.89 6.50 16.27
CA LEU A 72 -6.17 5.33 15.73
C LEU A 72 -5.17 4.69 16.71
N ILE A 73 -4.98 5.26 17.91
CA ILE A 73 -3.99 4.72 18.86
C ILE A 73 -4.43 3.36 19.43
N ASN A 74 -5.75 3.17 19.55
CA ASN A 74 -6.36 1.92 20.01
C ASN A 74 -7.57 1.59 19.13
N PRO A 75 -7.38 0.89 18.00
CA PRO A 75 -8.44 0.59 17.04
C PRO A 75 -9.39 -0.54 17.48
N TYR A 76 -9.24 -1.05 18.71
CA TYR A 76 -10.03 -2.14 19.28
C TYR A 76 -10.95 -1.64 20.42
N GLY A 77 -11.26 -0.35 20.43
CA GLY A 77 -12.16 0.26 21.40
C GLY A 77 -13.64 0.10 21.02
N GLU A 78 -14.43 1.10 21.40
CA GLU A 78 -15.86 1.21 21.09
C GLU A 78 -16.17 2.50 20.31
N ASP A 79 -15.15 3.16 19.75
CA ASP A 79 -15.37 4.36 18.93
C ASP A 79 -16.00 3.97 17.57
N ASP A 80 -16.72 4.91 16.95
CA ASP A 80 -17.47 4.65 15.70
C ASP A 80 -16.58 4.16 14.53
N ASP A 81 -15.29 4.48 14.54
CA ASP A 81 -14.30 4.13 13.51
C ASP A 81 -13.41 2.92 13.90
N ASP A 82 -13.66 2.29 15.06
CA ASP A 82 -12.93 1.11 15.52
C ASP A 82 -13.31 -0.17 14.76
N PHE A 83 -12.49 -1.21 14.90
CA PHE A 83 -12.80 -2.49 14.29
C PHE A 83 -14.00 -3.16 14.99
N GLU A 84 -14.98 -3.58 14.18
CA GLU A 84 -16.14 -4.36 14.61
C GLU A 84 -15.78 -5.83 14.91
N VAL A 85 -14.99 -6.04 15.96
CA VAL A 85 -14.44 -7.37 16.33
C VAL A 85 -15.56 -8.33 16.75
N ASN A 86 -16.60 -7.84 17.43
CA ASN A 86 -17.72 -8.69 17.85
C ASN A 86 -18.44 -9.29 16.63
N TRP A 87 -18.72 -8.47 15.62
CA TRP A 87 -19.32 -8.94 14.37
C TRP A 87 -18.41 -9.94 13.66
N LEU A 88 -17.10 -9.68 13.62
CA LEU A 88 -16.13 -10.58 12.99
C LEU A 88 -16.13 -11.96 13.67
N ILE A 89 -16.15 -12.00 15.00
CA ILE A 89 -16.18 -13.25 15.77
C ILE A 89 -17.45 -14.04 15.45
N ASP A 90 -18.61 -13.39 15.51
CA ASP A 90 -19.89 -14.06 15.26
C ASP A 90 -19.95 -14.63 13.84
N ARG A 91 -19.54 -13.83 12.86
CA ARG A 91 -19.43 -14.25 11.45
C ARG A 91 -18.50 -15.45 11.27
N ASP A 92 -17.32 -15.40 11.87
CA ASP A 92 -16.31 -16.44 11.70
C ASP A 92 -16.75 -17.76 12.32
N PHE A 93 -17.42 -17.72 13.47
CA PHE A 93 -18.01 -18.91 14.07
C PHE A 93 -19.11 -19.49 13.19
N GLU A 94 -20.05 -18.66 12.72
CA GLU A 94 -21.15 -19.11 11.87
C GLU A 94 -20.63 -19.78 10.59
N ILE A 95 -19.72 -19.11 9.87
CA ILE A 95 -19.15 -19.62 8.63
C ILE A 95 -18.33 -20.89 8.88
N ALA A 96 -17.54 -20.95 9.95
CA ALA A 96 -16.76 -22.13 10.28
C ALA A 96 -17.67 -23.36 10.52
N TYR A 97 -18.79 -23.18 11.22
CA TYR A 97 -19.75 -24.26 11.44
C TYR A 97 -20.40 -24.71 10.12
N VAL A 98 -20.84 -23.79 9.27
CA VAL A 98 -21.43 -24.13 7.96
C VAL A 98 -20.44 -24.90 7.08
N ILE A 99 -19.17 -24.48 7.06
CA ILE A 99 -18.12 -25.14 6.25
C ILE A 99 -17.86 -26.57 6.73
N VAL A 100 -17.79 -26.77 8.05
CA VAL A 100 -17.40 -28.07 8.64
C VAL A 100 -18.56 -29.04 8.79
N ASP A 101 -19.80 -28.55 8.89
CA ASP A 101 -21.00 -29.38 9.04
C ASP A 101 -21.75 -29.53 7.72
N GLU A 102 -22.41 -28.46 7.26
CA GLU A 102 -23.28 -28.51 6.08
C GLU A 102 -22.52 -28.74 4.76
N MET A 103 -21.33 -28.16 4.63
CA MET A 103 -20.54 -28.23 3.39
C MET A 103 -19.47 -29.34 3.41
N HIS A 104 -19.45 -30.21 4.43
CA HIS A 104 -18.44 -31.25 4.52
C HIS A 104 -18.64 -32.33 3.45
N GLN A 105 -17.69 -32.43 2.53
CA GLN A 105 -17.72 -33.37 1.38
C GLN A 105 -18.89 -33.15 0.40
N GLU A 106 -19.77 -32.20 0.67
CA GLU A 106 -20.78 -31.72 -0.25
C GLU A 106 -20.13 -30.86 -1.34
N HIS A 107 -20.41 -31.21 -2.59
CA HIS A 107 -19.94 -30.46 -3.75
C HIS A 107 -21.03 -30.42 -4.81
N PRO A 108 -21.11 -29.33 -5.59
CA PRO A 108 -22.08 -29.27 -6.68
C PRO A 108 -21.80 -30.35 -7.71
N ASN A 109 -22.84 -30.78 -8.42
CA ASN A 109 -22.71 -31.74 -9.50
C ASN A 109 -21.73 -31.24 -10.55
N LEU A 110 -20.84 -32.14 -11.00
CA LEU A 110 -19.89 -31.84 -12.06
C LEU A 110 -20.63 -31.71 -13.39
N LEU A 111 -20.71 -30.48 -13.89
CA LEU A 111 -21.28 -30.14 -15.19
C LEU A 111 -20.18 -29.53 -16.06
N LYS A 112 -20.28 -29.76 -17.37
CA LYS A 112 -19.47 -29.01 -18.34
C LYS A 112 -19.86 -27.54 -18.25
N ASP A 113 -18.86 -26.66 -18.16
CA ASP A 113 -19.10 -25.23 -18.15
C ASP A 113 -19.50 -24.73 -19.55
N GLN A 114 -19.93 -23.46 -19.63
CA GLN A 114 -20.40 -22.84 -20.87
C GLN A 114 -19.35 -22.84 -22.00
N TYR A 115 -18.06 -22.88 -21.67
CA TYR A 115 -16.95 -22.79 -22.62
C TYR A 115 -16.16 -24.10 -22.73
N TRP A 116 -16.74 -25.24 -22.31
CA TRP A 116 -16.04 -26.52 -22.21
C TRP A 116 -15.36 -27.00 -23.50
N ASP A 117 -15.95 -26.73 -24.67
CA ASP A 117 -15.42 -27.14 -25.98
C ASP A 117 -14.56 -26.04 -26.64
N GLU A 118 -14.41 -24.88 -26.02
CA GLU A 118 -13.63 -23.75 -26.53
C GLU A 118 -12.23 -23.71 -25.89
N VAL A 119 -11.17 -23.59 -26.69
CA VAL A 119 -9.79 -23.51 -26.17
C VAL A 119 -9.54 -22.17 -25.47
N PHE A 120 -10.09 -21.10 -26.03
CA PHE A 120 -10.17 -19.78 -25.42
C PHE A 120 -11.52 -19.17 -25.80
N PRO A 121 -12.36 -18.76 -24.83
CA PRO A 121 -13.58 -18.05 -25.15
C PRO A 121 -13.23 -16.76 -25.89
N ILE A 122 -13.86 -16.57 -27.07
CA ILE A 122 -13.53 -15.45 -27.96
C ILE A 122 -13.66 -14.13 -27.18
N GLU A 123 -14.75 -13.95 -26.41
CA GLU A 123 -14.92 -12.84 -25.47
C GLU A 123 -15.95 -13.18 -24.36
N LEU A 124 -15.69 -12.80 -23.12
CA LEU A 124 -16.72 -12.82 -22.06
C LEU A 124 -17.69 -11.65 -22.25
N PRO A 125 -19.00 -11.82 -21.97
CA PRO A 125 -19.97 -10.75 -22.15
C PRO A 125 -19.73 -9.60 -21.16
N TYR A 126 -19.83 -8.37 -21.67
CA TYR A 126 -19.81 -7.14 -20.88
C TYR A 126 -21.18 -6.47 -20.92
N THR A 127 -21.54 -5.78 -19.84
CA THR A 127 -22.69 -4.87 -19.86
C THR A 127 -22.35 -3.61 -20.65
N GLU A 128 -23.34 -2.92 -21.21
CA GLU A 128 -23.12 -1.71 -22.03
C GLU A 128 -22.28 -0.65 -21.29
N ALA A 129 -22.53 -0.45 -19.99
CA ALA A 129 -21.77 0.49 -19.15
C ALA A 129 -20.29 0.10 -18.97
N THR A 130 -19.97 -1.20 -19.06
CA THR A 130 -18.61 -1.72 -18.86
C THR A 130 -17.86 -2.01 -20.15
N ALA A 131 -18.53 -1.91 -21.30
CA ALA A 131 -17.92 -2.13 -22.62
C ALA A 131 -16.70 -1.24 -22.88
N LYS A 132 -16.67 -0.02 -22.32
CA LYS A 132 -15.51 0.89 -22.41
C LYS A 132 -14.26 0.42 -21.66
N TYR A 133 -14.40 -0.47 -20.67
CA TYR A 133 -13.29 -1.06 -19.93
C TYR A 133 -12.76 -2.34 -20.57
N LYS A 134 -13.45 -2.84 -21.59
CA LYS A 134 -13.00 -4.01 -22.35
C LYS A 134 -11.70 -3.64 -23.07
N HIS A 135 -10.61 -4.28 -22.65
CA HIS A 135 -9.33 -4.18 -23.33
C HIS A 135 -9.27 -5.27 -24.37
N ASN A 136 -9.22 -4.90 -25.65
CA ASN A 136 -9.11 -5.85 -26.75
C ASN A 136 -7.77 -6.61 -26.76
N GLU A 137 -6.76 -6.08 -26.06
CA GLU A 137 -5.45 -6.68 -25.92
C GLU A 137 -5.05 -6.72 -24.44
N GLY A 138 -4.51 -7.87 -23.99
CA GLY A 138 -3.95 -8.00 -22.65
C GLY A 138 -2.74 -7.07 -22.45
N PHE A 139 -2.40 -6.76 -21.19
CA PHE A 139 -1.18 -6.00 -20.91
C PHE A 139 0.05 -6.89 -21.16
N PHE A 140 0.82 -6.56 -22.18
CA PHE A 140 1.97 -7.34 -22.62
C PHE A 140 3.33 -6.77 -22.18
N GLY A 141 3.33 -5.76 -21.31
CA GLY A 141 4.53 -5.07 -20.85
C GLY A 141 4.87 -3.82 -21.68
N SER A 142 5.53 -2.86 -21.04
CA SER A 142 5.92 -1.58 -21.65
C SER A 142 6.96 -1.72 -22.76
N THR A 143 7.67 -2.85 -22.83
CA THR A 143 8.74 -3.13 -23.80
C THR A 143 8.31 -4.00 -24.98
N ARG A 144 7.03 -4.38 -25.13
CA ARG A 144 6.56 -5.28 -26.20
C ARG A 144 6.98 -4.83 -27.60
N ASN A 145 6.95 -3.54 -27.87
CA ASN A 145 7.30 -2.96 -29.18
C ASN A 145 8.76 -2.47 -29.25
N LEU A 146 9.61 -2.83 -28.28
CA LEU A 146 11.02 -2.46 -28.29
C LEU A 146 11.79 -3.38 -29.22
N GLU A 147 11.98 -2.95 -30.47
CA GLU A 147 12.85 -3.61 -31.42
C GLU A 147 14.32 -3.20 -31.16
N VAL A 148 15.08 -4.06 -30.50
CA VAL A 148 16.51 -3.84 -30.28
C VAL A 148 17.28 -4.22 -31.54
N LYS A 149 18.01 -3.26 -32.14
CA LYS A 149 18.93 -3.55 -33.26
C LYS A 149 19.97 -4.56 -32.83
N GLN A 150 20.29 -5.52 -33.69
CA GLN A 150 21.18 -6.63 -33.33
C GLN A 150 22.61 -6.19 -32.96
N SER A 151 23.06 -5.01 -33.42
CA SER A 151 24.31 -4.37 -32.98
C SER A 151 24.29 -4.03 -31.48
N ASP A 152 23.15 -3.57 -31.00
CA ASP A 152 22.96 -2.98 -29.66
C ASP A 152 22.47 -4.03 -28.66
N ALA A 153 22.06 -5.22 -29.15
CA ALA A 153 21.74 -6.41 -28.36
C ALA A 153 22.98 -7.19 -27.90
N THR A 154 24.18 -6.78 -28.32
CA THR A 154 25.42 -7.46 -27.97
C THR A 154 25.86 -7.07 -26.56
N PHE A 155 26.30 -8.04 -25.75
CA PHE A 155 26.87 -7.77 -24.44
C PHE A 155 28.10 -6.87 -24.54
N VAL A 156 28.06 -5.71 -23.88
CA VAL A 156 29.25 -4.89 -23.66
C VAL A 156 30.12 -5.64 -22.66
N LYS A 157 31.37 -5.95 -23.05
CA LYS A 157 32.34 -6.57 -22.14
C LYS A 157 32.57 -5.63 -20.95
N SER A 158 32.56 -6.19 -19.75
CA SER A 158 32.88 -5.43 -18.55
C SER A 158 34.34 -4.95 -18.61
N GLU A 159 34.65 -3.83 -17.97
CA GLU A 159 36.02 -3.30 -17.92
C GLU A 159 37.03 -4.31 -17.31
N HIS A 160 36.51 -5.25 -16.51
CA HIS A 160 37.27 -6.37 -15.94
C HIS A 160 37.69 -7.41 -17.00
N ASP A 161 36.87 -7.65 -18.03
CA ASP A 161 37.15 -8.60 -19.13
C ASP A 161 38.13 -8.04 -20.18
N LEU A 162 38.32 -6.72 -20.21
CA LEU A 162 39.28 -6.05 -21.10
C LEU A 162 40.71 -6.08 -20.56
N LYS A 163 40.87 -6.18 -19.23
CA LYS A 163 42.19 -6.17 -18.56
C LYS A 163 42.81 -7.55 -18.41
N THR A 164 42.07 -8.64 -18.66
CA THR A 164 42.64 -9.99 -18.63
C THR A 164 43.46 -10.23 -19.90
N PRO A 165 44.79 -10.37 -19.82
CA PRO A 165 45.58 -10.60 -21.01
C PRO A 165 45.28 -11.99 -21.57
N GLN A 166 45.07 -12.09 -22.89
CA GLN A 166 44.80 -13.31 -23.70
C GLN A 166 45.87 -14.42 -23.60
N VAL A 167 46.79 -14.31 -22.63
CA VAL A 167 47.85 -15.28 -22.32
C VAL A 167 47.27 -16.63 -21.94
N HIS A 168 46.09 -16.67 -21.30
CA HIS A 168 45.53 -17.92 -20.83
C HIS A 168 45.06 -18.84 -21.99
N LEU A 169 44.50 -18.28 -23.07
CA LEU A 169 44.01 -19.06 -24.22
C LEU A 169 45.12 -19.56 -25.17
N ARG A 170 46.29 -18.91 -25.20
CA ARG A 170 47.46 -19.41 -25.97
C ARG A 170 48.04 -20.70 -25.39
N ASN A 171 48.01 -20.84 -24.07
CA ASN A 171 48.59 -22.01 -23.40
C ASN A 171 47.76 -23.28 -23.66
N TRP A 172 46.43 -23.17 -23.69
CA TRP A 172 45.53 -24.30 -23.99
C TRP A 172 45.63 -24.81 -25.44
N LYS A 173 45.83 -23.92 -26.42
CA LYS A 173 46.08 -24.35 -27.81
C LYS A 173 47.44 -25.01 -28.02
N ARG A 174 48.44 -24.67 -27.18
CA ARG A 174 49.77 -25.31 -27.21
C ARG A 174 49.76 -26.69 -26.55
N THR A 175 48.97 -26.91 -25.49
CA THR A 175 48.84 -28.23 -24.86
C THR A 175 48.07 -29.21 -25.74
N LEU A 176 47.01 -28.77 -26.44
CA LEU A 176 46.25 -29.63 -27.35
C LEU A 176 47.01 -30.04 -28.62
N ARG A 177 48.01 -29.27 -29.06
CA ARG A 177 48.88 -29.63 -30.21
C ARG A 177 50.05 -30.56 -29.85
N LYS A 178 50.33 -30.78 -28.56
CA LYS A 178 51.42 -31.67 -28.10
C LYS A 178 50.92 -33.06 -27.66
N GLY A 179 49.63 -33.33 -27.76
CA GLY A 179 49.04 -34.65 -27.55
C GLY A 179 48.51 -35.22 -28.86
N THR A 180 49.40 -35.64 -29.75
CA THR A 180 49.12 -36.58 -30.85
C THR A 180 50.42 -37.25 -31.24
#